data_AF-A0A838TTJ9-F1
#
_entry.id   AF-A0A838TTJ9-F1
#
_cell.length_a   1.000
_cell.length_b   1.000
_cell.length_c   1.000
_cell.angle_alpha   90.00
_cell.angle_beta   90.00
_cell.angle_gamma   90.00
#
_symmetry.space_group_name_H-M   'P 1'
#
loop_
_entity.id
_entity.type
_entity.pdbx_description
1 polymer ?
#
loop_
_entity_poly.entity_id
_entity_poly.type
_entity_poly.pdbx_seq_one_letter_code
_entity_poly.pdbx_strand_id
1 'polypeptide(L)'
;MPIFCCLSSLLYAKDTSKLDKLINLPDKLFASIDKKTRGIEDKLNKQTDKYISRLQRQEKKLQKKLWRNDSTLAKQLFLRVGERYTDLKTTLTGTAGNSNVYLGHLDSLSTALSFIKSTKLPGELNGIEKNLQGFKDLQTKFNQSERVKKYLEERQRVLKESFQNLGMVKELKKFRKEVYYYQAQVQEYKNIFEEPGKLEKKLLELVTKIPA
;
A
#
# COMPACT_ATOMS: atom_id res chain seq x y z
N MET A 1 -52.43 -26.07 42.63
CA MET A 1 -52.59 -26.66 41.29
C MET A 1 -53.70 -25.88 40.58
N PRO A 2 -53.52 -25.27 39.38
CA PRO A 2 -52.38 -25.35 38.47
C PRO A 2 -51.64 -24.01 38.25
N ILE A 3 -50.39 -24.17 37.86
CA ILE A 3 -49.45 -23.20 37.31
C ILE A 3 -49.74 -23.13 35.80
N PHE A 4 -49.79 -21.95 35.18
CA PHE A 4 -49.69 -21.85 33.73
C PHE A 4 -48.71 -20.75 33.31
N CYS A 5 -47.69 -21.23 32.60
CA CYS A 5 -46.49 -20.54 32.15
C CYS A 5 -46.75 -19.35 31.23
N CYS A 6 -45.89 -18.35 31.40
CA CYS A 6 -45.50 -17.39 30.37
C CYS A 6 -45.14 -18.08 29.06
N LEU A 7 -45.78 -17.68 27.97
CA LEU A 7 -45.29 -17.84 26.60
C LEU A 7 -45.32 -16.46 25.96
N SER A 8 -44.35 -15.61 26.33
CA SER A 8 -43.99 -14.44 25.55
C SER A 8 -43.24 -14.92 24.30
N SER A 9 -43.96 -14.99 23.19
CA SER A 9 -43.40 -15.14 21.86
C SER A 9 -42.46 -13.96 21.57
N LEU A 10 -41.16 -14.23 21.52
CA LEU A 10 -40.17 -13.32 20.95
C LEU A 10 -40.44 -13.23 19.44
N LEU A 11 -41.08 -12.14 19.02
CA LEU A 11 -41.17 -11.72 17.62
C LEU A 11 -39.77 -11.48 17.06
N TYR A 12 -39.31 -12.37 16.16
CA TYR A 12 -38.20 -12.10 15.26
C TYR A 12 -38.73 -11.30 14.05
N ALA A 13 -39.01 -10.02 14.25
CA ALA A 13 -39.51 -9.14 13.20
C ALA A 13 -38.80 -7.78 13.26
N LYS A 14 -37.57 -7.71 12.75
CA LYS A 14 -36.90 -6.50 12.24
C LYS A 14 -35.48 -6.83 11.77
N ASP A 15 -35.28 -7.01 10.46
CA ASP A 15 -34.13 -6.45 9.71
C ASP A 15 -34.05 -6.83 8.20
N THR A 16 -35.13 -7.32 7.59
CA THR A 16 -35.18 -7.61 6.14
C THR A 16 -34.75 -6.41 5.28
N SER A 17 -35.21 -5.19 5.60
CA SER A 17 -34.86 -3.99 4.81
C SER A 17 -33.37 -3.61 4.77
N LYS A 18 -32.56 -4.05 5.75
CA LYS A 18 -31.11 -3.78 5.78
C LYS A 18 -30.35 -4.83 4.99
N LEU A 19 -30.78 -6.10 5.13
CA LEU A 19 -30.34 -7.21 4.28
C LEU A 19 -30.64 -6.91 2.81
N ASP A 20 -31.82 -6.38 2.49
CA ASP A 20 -32.19 -5.99 1.13
C ASP A 20 -31.26 -4.91 0.53
N LYS A 21 -30.73 -4.00 1.36
CA LYS A 21 -29.75 -2.98 0.94
C LYS A 21 -28.35 -3.56 0.71
N LEU A 22 -28.03 -4.68 1.34
CA LEU A 22 -26.78 -5.44 1.11
C LEU A 22 -26.90 -6.43 -0.04
N ILE A 23 -28.09 -7.00 -0.24
CA ILE A 23 -28.42 -7.83 -1.40
C ILE A 23 -28.31 -6.99 -2.68
N ASN A 24 -28.68 -5.70 -2.60
CA ASN A 24 -28.45 -4.70 -3.64
C ASN A 24 -27.14 -3.93 -3.44
N LEU A 25 -26.06 -4.57 -2.96
CA LEU A 25 -24.76 -3.91 -2.86
C LEU A 25 -24.35 -3.45 -4.26
N PRO A 26 -24.33 -2.13 -4.54
CA PRO A 26 -24.38 -1.69 -5.92
C PRO A 26 -23.04 -1.98 -6.59
N ASP A 27 -23.05 -2.52 -7.81
CA ASP A 27 -21.86 -2.73 -8.66
C ASP A 27 -20.96 -1.49 -8.71
N LYS A 28 -21.59 -0.30 -8.62
CA LYS A 28 -20.92 0.99 -8.53
C LYS A 28 -19.98 1.14 -7.32
N LEU A 29 -20.32 0.56 -6.16
CA LEU A 29 -19.43 0.52 -4.98
C LEU A 29 -18.17 -0.28 -5.31
N PHE A 30 -18.34 -1.52 -5.75
CA PHE A 30 -17.23 -2.41 -6.08
C PHE A 30 -16.36 -1.85 -7.21
N ALA A 31 -16.98 -1.27 -8.23
CA ALA A 31 -16.27 -0.61 -9.31
C ALA A 31 -15.50 0.64 -8.81
N SER A 32 -16.06 1.40 -7.88
CA SER A 32 -15.39 2.57 -7.30
C SER A 32 -14.18 2.16 -6.46
N ILE A 33 -14.31 1.12 -5.63
CA ILE A 33 -13.21 0.59 -4.82
C ILE A 33 -12.12 0.02 -5.73
N ASP A 34 -12.47 -0.84 -6.69
CA ASP A 34 -11.54 -1.43 -7.67
C ASP A 34 -10.78 -0.33 -8.42
N LYS A 35 -11.47 0.72 -8.87
CA LYS A 35 -10.87 1.86 -9.56
C LYS A 35 -9.90 2.64 -8.66
N LYS A 36 -10.27 2.88 -7.40
CA LYS A 36 -9.39 3.58 -6.43
C LYS A 36 -8.14 2.75 -6.15
N THR A 37 -8.30 1.46 -5.86
CA THR A 37 -7.23 0.50 -5.59
C THR A 37 -6.23 0.45 -6.76
N ARG A 38 -6.72 0.16 -7.98
CA ARG A 38 -5.88 0.10 -9.19
C ARG A 38 -5.21 1.42 -9.50
N GLY A 39 -5.94 2.53 -9.35
CA GLY A 39 -5.38 3.87 -9.60
C GLY A 39 -4.21 4.20 -8.69
N ILE A 40 -4.21 3.72 -7.44
CA ILE A 40 -3.10 3.91 -6.51
C ILE A 40 -1.95 2.95 -6.80
N GLU A 41 -2.26 1.69 -7.10
CA GLU A 41 -1.25 0.72 -7.53
C GLU A 41 -0.47 1.20 -8.77
N ASP A 42 -1.16 1.67 -9.81
CA ASP A 42 -0.54 2.18 -11.04
C ASP A 42 0.36 3.38 -10.75
N LYS A 43 -0.11 4.30 -9.90
CA LYS A 43 0.66 5.47 -9.48
C LYS A 43 1.91 5.07 -8.70
N LEU A 44 1.80 4.12 -7.77
CA LEU A 44 2.94 3.57 -7.01
C LEU A 44 3.95 2.95 -7.97
N ASN A 45 3.52 2.02 -8.83
CA ASN A 45 4.40 1.37 -9.81
C ASN A 45 5.17 2.40 -10.67
N LYS A 46 4.45 3.36 -11.24
CA LYS A 46 5.02 4.38 -12.12
C LYS A 46 6.01 5.29 -11.41
N GLN A 47 5.68 5.78 -10.20
CA GLN A 47 6.58 6.66 -9.48
C GLN A 47 7.79 5.90 -8.93
N THR A 48 7.60 4.70 -8.42
CA THR A 48 8.70 3.88 -7.91
C THR A 48 9.71 3.59 -9.01
N ASP A 49 9.29 3.13 -10.19
CA ASP A 49 10.24 2.91 -11.31
C ASP A 49 10.94 4.21 -11.75
N LYS A 50 10.20 5.32 -11.84
CA LYS A 50 10.73 6.64 -12.19
C LYS A 50 11.81 7.09 -11.20
N TYR A 51 11.57 7.02 -9.90
CA TYR A 51 12.51 7.48 -8.88
C TYR A 51 13.72 6.55 -8.77
N ILE A 52 13.53 5.22 -8.80
CA ILE A 52 14.63 4.25 -8.84
C ILE A 52 15.55 4.53 -10.04
N SER A 53 14.97 4.76 -11.22
CA SER A 53 15.74 5.09 -12.43
C SER A 53 16.50 6.41 -12.32
N ARG A 54 15.90 7.44 -11.70
CA ARG A 54 16.58 8.72 -11.44
C ARG A 54 17.72 8.56 -10.45
N LEU A 55 17.50 7.84 -9.36
CA LEU A 55 18.47 7.59 -8.31
C LEU A 55 19.67 6.79 -8.84
N GLN A 56 19.45 5.75 -9.62
CA GLN A 56 20.52 5.01 -10.31
C GLN A 56 21.39 5.92 -11.17
N ARG A 57 20.78 6.85 -11.92
CA ARG A 57 21.52 7.84 -12.74
C ARG A 57 22.29 8.84 -11.89
N GLN A 58 21.72 9.33 -10.79
CA GLN A 58 22.44 10.22 -9.86
C GLN A 58 23.63 9.48 -9.24
N GLU A 59 23.45 8.22 -8.86
CA GLU A 59 24.49 7.43 -8.23
C GLU A 59 25.66 7.13 -9.17
N LYS A 60 25.38 6.84 -10.45
CA LYS A 60 26.43 6.76 -11.49
C LYS A 60 27.21 8.07 -11.65
N LYS A 61 26.56 9.23 -11.48
CA LYS A 61 27.24 10.54 -11.51
C LYS A 61 28.10 10.75 -10.26
N LEU A 62 27.59 10.39 -9.09
CA LEU A 62 28.34 10.43 -7.83
C LEU A 62 29.57 9.53 -7.89
N GLN A 63 29.43 8.32 -8.44
CA GLN A 63 30.54 7.42 -8.70
C GLN A 63 31.62 8.10 -9.54
N LYS A 64 31.28 8.65 -10.71
CA LYS A 64 32.27 9.34 -11.57
C LYS A 64 32.99 10.49 -10.87
N LYS A 65 32.29 11.24 -10.01
CA LYS A 65 32.89 12.33 -9.23
C LYS A 65 33.83 11.80 -8.16
N LEU A 66 33.41 10.76 -7.42
CA LEU A 66 34.21 10.15 -6.38
C LEU A 66 35.47 9.49 -6.96
N TRP A 67 35.37 8.84 -8.12
CA TRP A 67 36.52 8.22 -8.79
C TRP A 67 37.67 9.17 -9.09
N ARG A 68 37.37 10.45 -9.34
CA ARG A 68 38.40 11.49 -9.59
C ARG A 68 39.12 11.92 -8.32
N ASN A 69 38.50 11.74 -7.16
CA ASN A 69 39.02 12.16 -5.87
C ASN A 69 39.66 10.99 -5.11
N ASP A 70 38.94 9.87 -5.03
CA ASP A 70 39.38 8.62 -4.38
C ASP A 70 38.82 7.42 -5.17
N SER A 71 39.68 6.83 -6.00
CA SER A 71 39.32 5.69 -6.83
C SER A 71 39.09 4.40 -6.04
N THR A 72 39.77 4.23 -4.91
CA THR A 72 39.66 3.03 -4.06
C THR A 72 38.32 3.04 -3.34
N LEU A 73 37.97 4.15 -2.69
CA LEU A 73 36.67 4.32 -2.06
C LEU A 73 35.54 4.25 -3.09
N ALA A 74 35.72 4.83 -4.29
CA ALA A 74 34.71 4.75 -5.34
C ALA A 74 34.44 3.30 -5.81
N LYS A 75 35.48 2.47 -5.94
CA LYS A 75 35.32 1.04 -6.23
C LYS A 75 34.54 0.34 -5.12
N GLN A 76 34.93 0.53 -3.86
CA GLN A 76 34.29 -0.11 -2.72
C GLN A 76 32.83 0.33 -2.55
N LEU A 77 32.58 1.63 -2.60
CA LEU A 77 31.26 2.23 -2.31
C LEU A 77 30.23 1.93 -3.39
N PHE A 78 30.63 1.90 -4.66
CA PHE A 78 29.73 1.74 -5.81
C PHE A 78 29.85 0.36 -6.48
N LEU A 79 30.51 -0.60 -5.83
CA LEU A 79 30.58 -1.98 -6.29
C LEU A 79 29.15 -2.52 -6.51
N ARG A 80 28.91 -3.08 -7.71
CA ARG A 80 27.63 -3.70 -8.08
C ARG A 80 26.40 -2.78 -7.95
N VAL A 81 26.59 -1.46 -8.02
CA VAL A 81 25.48 -0.50 -7.94
C VAL A 81 24.43 -0.77 -9.03
N GLY A 82 24.86 -1.14 -10.24
CA GLY A 82 23.96 -1.48 -11.35
C GLY A 82 22.99 -2.60 -10.97
N GLU A 83 23.53 -3.69 -10.43
CA GLU A 83 22.79 -4.89 -10.02
C GLU A 83 21.84 -4.59 -8.86
N ARG A 84 22.27 -3.80 -7.86
CA ARG A 84 21.38 -3.41 -6.76
C ARG A 84 20.12 -2.70 -7.24
N TYR A 85 20.25 -1.83 -8.24
CA TYR A 85 19.08 -1.14 -8.81
C TYR A 85 18.24 -2.05 -9.71
N THR A 86 18.83 -3.06 -10.36
CA THR A 86 18.02 -4.07 -11.06
C THR A 86 17.24 -4.92 -10.06
N ASP A 87 17.86 -5.31 -8.95
CA ASP A 87 17.22 -6.09 -7.87
C ASP A 87 16.10 -5.30 -7.18
N LEU A 88 16.28 -3.99 -7.01
CA LEU A 88 15.20 -3.12 -6.52
C LEU A 88 14.01 -3.07 -7.47
N LYS A 89 14.25 -3.10 -8.78
CA LYS A 89 13.18 -3.12 -9.78
C LYS A 89 12.46 -4.47 -9.81
N THR A 90 13.19 -5.59 -9.71
CA THR A 90 12.57 -6.93 -9.65
C THR A 90 11.82 -7.15 -8.33
N THR A 91 12.23 -6.49 -7.25
CA THR A 91 11.47 -6.46 -6.00
C THR A 91 10.07 -5.84 -6.18
N LEU A 92 9.84 -5.00 -7.21
CA LEU A 92 8.52 -4.45 -7.55
C LEU A 92 7.58 -5.47 -8.23
N THR A 93 8.16 -6.51 -8.81
CA THR A 93 7.41 -7.55 -9.55
C THR A 93 7.28 -8.85 -8.75
N GLY A 94 8.11 -9.05 -7.71
CA GLY A 94 8.09 -10.25 -6.86
C GLY A 94 7.13 -10.16 -5.67
N THR A 95 6.84 -11.29 -5.03
CA THR A 95 6.08 -11.33 -3.78
C THR A 95 6.86 -10.60 -2.68
N ALA A 96 6.22 -9.63 -2.01
CA ALA A 96 6.85 -8.95 -0.90
C ALA A 96 6.98 -9.91 0.29
N GLY A 97 8.18 -10.09 0.83
CA GLY A 97 8.36 -10.70 2.15
C GLY A 97 7.72 -9.85 3.27
N ASN A 98 7.74 -10.35 4.50
CA ASN A 98 7.03 -9.90 5.72
C ASN A 98 7.20 -8.43 6.19
N SER A 99 7.16 -7.43 5.31
CA SER A 99 6.84 -6.06 5.72
C SER A 99 5.31 -5.96 5.75
N ASN A 100 4.72 -5.64 6.90
CA ASN A 100 3.29 -5.37 7.00
C ASN A 100 3.07 -3.87 7.19
N VAL A 101 3.01 -3.11 6.08
CA VAL A 101 2.67 -1.69 6.14
C VAL A 101 1.23 -1.58 6.62
N TYR A 102 1.03 -1.02 7.81
CA TYR A 102 -0.32 -0.84 8.33
C TYR A 102 -1.15 0.10 7.45
N LEU A 103 -2.31 -0.38 7.00
CA LEU A 103 -3.29 0.33 6.17
C LEU A 103 -4.68 0.20 6.80
N GLY A 104 -5.02 1.11 7.71
CA GLY A 104 -6.20 0.95 8.58
C GLY A 104 -7.53 0.93 7.81
N HIS A 105 -7.66 1.75 6.79
CA HIS A 105 -8.83 1.74 5.92
C HIS A 105 -8.91 0.47 5.06
N LEU A 106 -7.76 -0.06 4.60
CA LEU A 106 -7.70 -1.31 3.85
C LEU A 106 -8.20 -2.46 4.71
N ASP A 107 -7.70 -2.55 5.94
CA ASP A 107 -8.07 -3.59 6.89
C ASP A 107 -9.57 -3.53 7.19
N SER A 108 -10.10 -2.33 7.45
CA SER A 108 -11.52 -2.11 7.70
C SER A 108 -12.40 -2.58 6.55
N LEU A 109 -12.04 -2.21 5.31
CA LEU A 109 -12.76 -2.65 4.11
C LEU A 109 -12.62 -4.16 3.87
N SER A 110 -11.43 -4.72 4.08
CA SER A 110 -11.17 -6.15 3.93
C SER A 110 -12.00 -6.98 4.91
N THR A 111 -12.07 -6.58 6.18
CA THR A 111 -12.92 -7.20 7.19
C THR A 111 -14.40 -7.07 6.82
N ALA A 112 -14.85 -5.89 6.39
CA ALA A 112 -16.23 -5.67 6.01
C ALA A 112 -16.66 -6.55 4.82
N LEU A 113 -15.83 -6.62 3.78
CA LEU A 113 -16.07 -7.46 2.61
C LEU A 113 -16.00 -8.97 2.95
N SER A 114 -15.10 -9.36 3.83
CA SER A 114 -14.99 -10.77 4.29
C SER A 114 -16.20 -11.20 5.11
N PHE A 115 -16.73 -10.31 5.96
CA PHE A 115 -17.97 -10.55 6.69
C PHE A 115 -19.16 -10.72 5.75
N ILE A 116 -19.32 -9.83 4.76
CA ILE A 116 -20.39 -9.97 3.76
C ILE A 116 -20.25 -11.29 3.01
N LYS A 117 -19.02 -11.67 2.61
CA LYS A 117 -18.76 -12.98 1.99
C LYS A 117 -19.21 -14.15 2.87
N SER A 118 -18.95 -14.10 4.18
CA SER A 118 -19.33 -15.19 5.10
C SER A 118 -20.83 -15.28 5.35
N THR A 119 -21.58 -14.18 5.24
CA THR A 119 -23.04 -14.16 5.44
C THR A 119 -23.83 -14.85 4.32
N LYS A 120 -23.17 -15.30 3.23
CA LYS A 120 -23.78 -16.03 2.09
C LYS A 120 -25.05 -15.36 1.52
N LEU A 121 -25.09 -14.02 1.57
CA LEU A 121 -26.22 -13.27 1.04
C LEU A 121 -26.34 -13.50 -0.48
N PRO A 122 -27.57 -13.64 -1.01
CA PRO A 122 -27.77 -13.71 -2.45
C PRO A 122 -27.31 -12.38 -3.07
N GLY A 123 -26.25 -12.41 -3.89
CA GLY A 123 -25.60 -11.24 -4.47
C GLY A 123 -24.29 -11.59 -5.19
N GLU A 124 -23.71 -10.65 -5.94
CA GLU A 124 -22.49 -10.88 -6.73
C GLU A 124 -21.23 -11.14 -5.85
N LEU A 125 -20.99 -12.41 -5.53
CA LEU A 125 -19.76 -12.85 -4.85
C LEU A 125 -18.48 -12.50 -5.64
N ASN A 126 -18.57 -12.43 -6.96
CA ASN A 126 -17.45 -12.12 -7.85
C ASN A 126 -16.86 -10.72 -7.59
N GLY A 127 -17.70 -9.71 -7.35
CA GLY A 127 -17.26 -8.35 -7.06
C GLY A 127 -16.49 -8.26 -5.74
N ILE A 128 -16.93 -9.02 -4.73
CA ILE A 128 -16.28 -9.10 -3.41
C ILE A 128 -14.90 -9.72 -3.52
N GLU A 129 -14.80 -10.89 -4.18
CA GLU A 129 -13.52 -11.61 -4.32
C GLU A 129 -12.49 -10.80 -5.10
N LYS A 130 -12.92 -10.15 -6.18
CA LYS A 130 -12.06 -9.26 -6.97
C LYS A 130 -11.50 -8.11 -6.12
N ASN A 131 -12.33 -7.47 -5.30
CA ASN A 131 -11.89 -6.36 -4.44
C ASN A 131 -10.96 -6.83 -3.32
N LEU A 132 -11.26 -7.98 -2.69
CA LEU A 132 -10.38 -8.59 -1.70
C LEU A 132 -9.00 -8.95 -2.29
N GLN A 133 -8.97 -9.45 -3.52
CA GLN A 133 -7.70 -9.69 -4.21
C GLN A 133 -6.96 -8.37 -4.50
N GLY A 134 -7.66 -7.36 -5.02
CA GLY A 134 -7.07 -6.04 -5.25
C GLY A 134 -6.50 -5.41 -3.98
N PHE A 135 -7.11 -5.63 -2.81
CA PHE A 135 -6.55 -5.19 -1.54
C PHE A 135 -5.24 -5.90 -1.18
N LYS A 136 -5.14 -7.22 -1.40
CA LYS A 136 -3.89 -7.96 -1.21
C LYS A 136 -2.79 -7.46 -2.13
N ASP A 137 -3.14 -7.17 -3.38
CA ASP A 137 -2.20 -6.64 -4.37
C ASP A 137 -1.72 -5.25 -3.96
N LEU A 138 -2.63 -4.35 -3.58
CA LEU A 138 -2.29 -3.01 -3.09
C LEU A 138 -1.44 -3.05 -1.83
N GLN A 139 -1.77 -3.91 -0.86
CA GLN A 139 -0.96 -4.14 0.34
C GLN A 139 0.46 -4.57 -0.04
N THR A 140 0.59 -5.49 -0.98
CA THR A 140 1.88 -5.95 -1.51
C THR A 140 2.66 -4.79 -2.13
N LYS A 141 2.01 -3.89 -2.86
CA LYS A 141 2.65 -2.71 -3.48
C LYS A 141 3.15 -1.69 -2.46
N PHE A 142 2.39 -1.43 -1.41
CA PHE A 142 2.86 -0.59 -0.31
C PHE A 142 4.04 -1.23 0.43
N ASN A 143 3.99 -2.54 0.67
CA ASN A 143 5.06 -3.32 1.26
C ASN A 143 6.37 -3.22 0.45
N GLN A 144 6.29 -3.42 -0.87
CA GLN A 144 7.42 -3.22 -1.78
C GLN A 144 7.96 -1.79 -1.72
N SER A 145 7.06 -0.81 -1.77
CA SER A 145 7.45 0.62 -1.76
C SER A 145 8.17 1.01 -0.46
N GLU A 146 7.74 0.45 0.67
CA GLU A 146 8.39 0.65 1.98
C GLU A 146 9.78 0.00 2.04
N ARG A 147 9.97 -1.17 1.44
CA ARG A 147 11.30 -1.80 1.33
C ARG A 147 12.25 -0.94 0.51
N VAL A 148 11.78 -0.40 -0.62
CA VAL A 148 12.56 0.54 -1.44
C VAL A 148 12.89 1.80 -0.63
N LYS A 149 11.93 2.33 0.13
CA LYS A 149 12.12 3.51 1.00
C LYS A 149 13.27 3.29 1.99
N LYS A 150 13.21 2.19 2.75
CA LYS A 150 14.23 1.80 3.73
C LYS A 150 15.61 1.62 3.09
N TYR A 151 15.66 0.97 1.93
CA TYR A 151 16.92 0.84 1.19
C TYR A 151 17.53 2.20 0.83
N LEU A 152 16.70 3.11 0.31
CA LEU A 152 17.16 4.43 -0.15
C LEU A 152 17.60 5.32 1.01
N GLU A 153 16.93 5.25 2.16
CA GLU A 153 17.33 5.90 3.40
C GLU A 153 18.72 5.44 3.85
N GLU A 154 18.92 4.13 3.90
CA GLU A 154 20.20 3.54 4.27
C GLU A 154 21.30 3.94 3.29
N ARG A 155 20.99 3.86 1.99
CA ARG A 155 21.95 4.26 0.96
C ARG A 155 22.32 5.73 1.06
N GLN A 156 21.35 6.60 1.35
CA GLN A 156 21.59 8.02 1.58
C GLN A 156 22.54 8.26 2.75
N ARG A 157 22.37 7.52 3.86
CA ARG A 157 23.23 7.61 5.05
C ARG A 157 24.67 7.23 4.72
N VAL A 158 24.86 6.06 4.11
CA VAL A 158 26.19 5.56 3.71
C VAL A 158 26.90 6.53 2.75
N LEU A 159 26.18 7.06 1.74
CA LEU A 159 26.74 8.06 0.84
C LEU A 159 27.11 9.36 1.58
N LYS A 160 26.28 9.82 2.51
CA LYS A 160 26.55 11.02 3.31
C LYS A 160 27.84 10.87 4.11
N GLU A 161 28.00 9.78 4.85
CA GLU A 161 29.18 9.52 5.67
C GLU A 161 30.46 9.49 4.81
N SER A 162 30.42 8.74 3.70
CA SER A 162 31.56 8.63 2.78
C SER A 162 31.96 9.97 2.16
N PHE A 163 30.99 10.77 1.72
CA PHE A 163 31.26 12.08 1.09
C PHE A 163 31.58 13.17 2.11
N GLN A 164 31.17 13.02 3.37
CA GLN A 164 31.48 13.97 4.44
C GLN A 164 32.97 13.98 4.78
N ASN A 165 33.59 12.80 4.86
CA ASN A 165 35.03 12.65 5.13
C ASN A 165 35.91 13.29 4.06
N LEU A 166 35.35 13.55 2.87
CA LEU A 166 36.04 14.16 1.73
C LEU A 166 35.63 15.62 1.48
N GLY A 167 34.76 16.20 2.32
CA GLY A 167 34.23 17.55 2.10
C GLY A 167 33.29 17.67 0.89
N MET A 168 32.79 16.56 0.34
CA MET A 168 32.02 16.49 -0.91
C MET A 168 30.50 16.42 -0.69
N VAL A 169 29.99 16.70 0.51
CA VAL A 169 28.55 16.54 0.86
C VAL A 169 27.61 17.30 -0.10
N LYS A 170 28.06 18.43 -0.65
CA LYS A 170 27.29 19.24 -1.62
C LYS A 170 26.90 18.45 -2.87
N GLU A 171 27.71 17.45 -3.25
CA GLU A 171 27.45 16.61 -4.41
C GLU A 171 26.20 15.73 -4.26
N LEU A 172 25.85 15.39 -3.02
CA LEU A 172 24.70 14.55 -2.70
C LEU A 172 23.35 15.27 -2.80
N LYS A 173 23.33 16.60 -3.00
CA LYS A 173 22.10 17.41 -2.98
C LYS A 173 21.01 16.85 -3.90
N LYS A 174 21.38 16.47 -5.13
CA LYS A 174 20.41 15.92 -6.10
C LYS A 174 19.91 14.54 -5.68
N PHE A 175 20.79 13.66 -5.22
CA PHE A 175 20.41 12.32 -4.75
C PHE A 175 19.43 12.42 -3.57
N ARG A 176 19.77 13.21 -2.54
CA ARG A 176 18.93 13.42 -1.35
C ARG A 176 17.54 13.96 -1.70
N LYS A 177 17.48 14.88 -2.67
CA LYS A 177 16.22 15.45 -3.15
C LYS A 177 15.32 14.38 -3.79
N GLU A 178 15.88 13.48 -4.59
CA GLU A 178 15.09 12.40 -5.21
C GLU A 178 14.62 11.37 -4.17
N VAL A 179 15.44 11.04 -3.15
CA VAL A 179 15.01 10.17 -2.03
C VAL A 179 13.85 10.79 -1.27
N TYR A 180 13.97 12.07 -0.91
CA TYR A 180 12.92 12.81 -0.21
C TYR A 180 11.59 12.83 -0.99
N TYR A 181 11.64 13.12 -2.30
CA TYR A 181 10.41 13.13 -3.09
C TYR A 181 9.78 11.77 -3.26
N TYR A 182 10.58 10.71 -3.38
CA TYR A 182 10.06 9.36 -3.43
C TYR A 182 9.30 9.02 -2.14
N GLN A 183 9.90 9.29 -0.97
CA GLN A 183 9.27 9.12 0.34
C GLN A 183 7.94 9.89 0.44
N ALA A 184 7.96 11.17 0.06
CA ALA A 184 6.76 12.01 0.09
C ALA A 184 5.65 11.46 -0.81
N GLN A 185 6.01 10.97 -2.01
CA GLN A 185 5.05 10.43 -2.96
C GLN A 185 4.39 9.15 -2.49
N VAL A 186 5.15 8.24 -1.86
CA VAL A 186 4.59 7.01 -1.26
C VAL A 186 3.64 7.37 -0.12
N GLN A 187 4.02 8.34 0.72
CA GLN A 187 3.17 8.79 1.82
C GLN A 187 1.89 9.47 1.32
N GLU A 188 1.97 10.29 0.27
CA GLU A 188 0.80 10.93 -0.36
C GLU A 188 -0.19 9.88 -0.85
N TYR A 189 0.29 8.83 -1.53
CA TYR A 189 -0.57 7.75 -2.02
C TYR A 189 -1.18 6.91 -0.91
N LYS A 190 -0.44 6.70 0.18
CA LYS A 190 -0.99 6.11 1.40
C LYS A 190 -2.15 6.96 1.93
N ASN A 191 -1.93 8.26 2.10
CA ASN A 191 -2.95 9.17 2.63
C ASN A 191 -4.20 9.21 1.74
N ILE A 192 -4.03 9.29 0.42
CA ILE A 192 -5.15 9.26 -0.54
C ILE A 192 -5.96 7.97 -0.43
N PHE A 193 -5.30 6.83 -0.19
CA PHE A 193 -6.01 5.57 0.01
C PHE A 193 -6.78 5.58 1.33
N GLU A 194 -6.13 6.00 2.40
CA GLU A 194 -6.67 6.05 3.77
C GLU A 194 -7.87 7.01 3.91
N GLU A 195 -8.03 7.98 3.00
CA GLU A 195 -9.21 8.85 2.97
C GLU A 195 -10.45 8.11 2.40
N PRO A 196 -11.45 7.77 3.23
CA PRO A 196 -12.58 6.96 2.80
C PRO A 196 -13.57 7.75 1.92
N GLY A 197 -13.95 7.15 0.79
CA GLY A 197 -15.00 7.69 -0.08
C GLY A 197 -16.41 7.58 0.51
N LYS A 198 -17.40 8.28 -0.05
CA LYS A 198 -18.79 8.27 0.44
C LYS A 198 -19.39 6.85 0.48
N LEU A 199 -19.16 6.07 -0.58
CA LEU A 199 -19.68 4.70 -0.68
C LEU A 199 -18.98 3.74 0.29
N GLU A 200 -17.67 3.90 0.48
CA GLU A 200 -16.87 3.14 1.45
C GLU A 200 -17.33 3.41 2.89
N LYS A 201 -17.56 4.68 3.26
CA LYS A 201 -18.13 5.05 4.56
C LYS A 201 -19.48 4.38 4.80
N LYS A 202 -20.35 4.39 3.77
CA LYS A 202 -21.68 3.78 3.87
C LYS A 202 -21.61 2.26 4.05
N LEU A 203 -20.70 1.59 3.33
CA LEU A 203 -20.44 0.17 3.50
C LEU A 203 -20.06 -0.16 4.96
N LEU A 204 -19.08 0.55 5.53
CA LEU A 204 -18.62 0.32 6.90
C LEU A 204 -19.73 0.59 7.93
N GLU A 205 -20.53 1.65 7.71
CA GLU A 205 -21.70 1.95 8.56
C GLU A 205 -22.77 0.87 8.52
N LEU A 206 -23.00 0.26 7.35
CA LEU A 206 -23.99 -0.81 7.20
C LEU A 206 -23.52 -2.10 7.88
N VAL A 207 -22.26 -2.51 7.65
CA VAL A 207 -21.72 -3.75 8.19
C VAL A 207 -21.66 -3.75 9.72
N THR A 208 -21.32 -2.62 10.34
CA THR A 208 -21.27 -2.50 11.82
C THR A 208 -22.63 -2.59 12.50
N LYS A 209 -23.74 -2.47 11.75
CA LYS A 209 -25.11 -2.51 12.29
C LYS A 209 -25.78 -3.87 12.10
N ILE A 210 -25.09 -4.84 11.50
CA ILE A 210 -25.57 -6.20 11.31
C ILE A 210 -25.01 -7.04 12.47
N PRO A 211 -25.85 -7.74 13.24
CA PRO A 211 -25.36 -8.66 14.25
C PRO A 211 -24.53 -9.78 13.59
N ALA A 212 -23.43 -10.17 14.25
CA ALA A 212 -22.53 -11.21 13.78
C ALA A 212 -23.14 -12.61 13.83
#